data_AF-A0A7W0X9V8-F1
#
_entry.id   AF-A0A7W0X9V8-F1
#
_cell.length_a   1.000
_cell.length_b   1.000
_cell.length_c   1.000
_cell.angle_alpha   90.00
_cell.angle_beta   90.00
_cell.angle_gamma   90.00
#
_symmetry.space_group_name_H-M   'P 1'
#
loop_
_entity.id
_entity.type
_entity.pdbx_description
1 polymer ?
#
loop_
_entity_poly.entity_id
_entity_poly.type
_entity_poly.pdbx_seq_one_letter_code
_entity_poly.pdbx_strand_id
1 'polypeptide(L)'
;MVLAEIAPRFLRLEALHAALPSMAIIEAIPSAAAFLAGHAHAGYRRAGGTREAILPDFLIGAHAAVTARPFLTRDPRRVATHLPGAALITPEGPS
;
A
#
# COMPACT_ATOMS: atom_id res chain seq x y z
N MET A 1 6.45 3.51 1.10
CA MET A 1 5.53 4.16 2.05
C MET A 1 5.53 3.44 3.41
N VAL A 2 5.35 2.11 3.47
CA VAL A 2 5.52 1.34 4.73
C VAL A 2 6.86 1.62 5.42
N LEU A 3 7.97 1.60 4.67
CA LEU A 3 9.29 1.97 5.20
C LEU A 3 9.33 3.42 5.76
N ALA A 4 8.63 4.34 5.10
CA ALA A 4 8.58 5.75 5.50
C ALA A 4 7.75 5.97 6.77
N GLU A 5 6.77 5.11 7.07
CA GLU A 5 5.98 5.18 8.32
C GLU A 5 6.81 4.78 9.55
N ILE A 6 7.76 3.87 9.37
CA ILE A 6 8.66 3.42 10.44
C ILE A 6 9.97 4.22 10.47
N ALA A 7 10.36 4.86 9.38
CA ALA A 7 11.61 5.62 9.26
C ALA A 7 11.84 6.65 10.36
N PRO A 8 10.85 7.46 10.82
CA PRO A 8 11.05 8.43 11.88
C PRO A 8 11.51 7.84 13.22
N ARG A 9 11.40 6.52 13.42
CA ARG A 9 11.88 5.82 14.62
C ARG A 9 13.39 5.55 14.60
N PHE A 10 14.05 5.82 13.47
CA PHE A 10 15.46 5.52 13.25
C PHE A 10 16.21 6.77 12.79
N LEU A 11 17.40 6.97 13.33
CA LEU A 11 18.29 8.07 12.92
C LEU A 11 19.07 7.76 11.64
N ARG A 12 19.15 6.48 11.25
CA ARG A 12 19.95 5.98 10.12
C ARG A 12 19.21 4.88 9.37
N LEU A 13 19.36 4.85 8.05
CA LEU A 13 18.72 3.85 7.18
C LEU A 13 19.22 2.43 7.47
N GLU A 14 20.51 2.29 7.78
CA GLU A 14 21.12 0.99 8.11
C GLU A 14 20.54 0.40 9.40
N ALA A 15 20.26 1.25 10.39
CA ALA A 15 19.65 0.82 11.65
C ALA A 15 18.21 0.34 11.44
N LEU A 16 17.47 1.00 10.53
CA LEU A 16 16.15 0.56 10.13
C LEU A 16 16.22 -0.80 9.45
N HIS A 17 17.07 -0.96 8.43
CA HIS A 17 17.23 -2.23 7.73
C HIS A 17 17.64 -3.37 8.66
N ALA A 18 18.54 -3.12 9.61
CA ALA A 18 18.97 -4.11 10.59
C ALA A 18 17.87 -4.50 11.60
N ALA A 19 16.89 -3.61 11.85
CA ALA A 19 15.79 -3.86 12.77
C ALA A 19 14.61 -4.60 12.12
N LEU A 20 14.61 -4.78 10.81
CA LEU A 20 13.56 -5.50 10.11
C LEU A 20 13.62 -7.01 10.46
N PRO A 21 12.46 -7.68 10.63
CA PRO A 21 12.42 -9.13 10.76
C PRO A 21 13.11 -9.81 9.57
N SER A 22 13.76 -10.95 9.79
CA SER A 22 14.46 -11.70 8.73
C SER A 22 13.55 -12.13 7.56
N MET A 23 12.24 -12.23 7.81
CA MET A 23 11.22 -12.52 6.80
C MET A 23 10.75 -11.30 6.00
N ALA A 24 11.15 -10.09 6.39
CA ALA A 24 10.73 -8.87 5.70
C ALA A 24 11.50 -8.69 4.40
N ILE A 25 10.77 -8.38 3.32
CA ILE A 25 11.35 -8.10 2.01
C ILE A 25 10.97 -6.68 1.62
N ILE A 26 11.97 -5.89 1.22
CA ILE A 26 11.77 -4.55 0.65
C ILE A 26 11.79 -4.69 -0.86
N GLU A 27 10.72 -4.24 -1.51
CA GLU A 27 10.59 -4.23 -2.96
C GLU A 27 10.52 -2.80 -3.48
N ALA A 28 11.16 -2.57 -4.63
CA ALA A 28 10.98 -1.34 -5.38
C ALA A 28 9.58 -1.32 -6.01
N ILE A 29 8.98 -0.13 -6.17
CA ILE A 29 7.68 0.01 -6.83
C ILE A 29 7.85 -0.23 -8.34
N PRO A 30 7.21 -1.27 -8.93
CA PRO A 30 7.25 -1.47 -10.37
C PRO A 30 6.58 -0.32 -11.12
N SER A 31 7.08 0.02 -12.32
CA SER A 31 6.47 1.08 -13.14
C SER A 31 4.97 0.82 -13.43
N ALA A 32 4.60 -0.45 -13.62
CA ALA A 32 3.20 -0.86 -13.79
C ALA A 32 2.34 -0.55 -12.55
N ALA A 33 2.90 -0.72 -11.34
CA ALA A 33 2.20 -0.38 -10.11
C ALA A 33 2.04 1.14 -9.95
N ALA A 34 3.07 1.92 -10.29
CA ALA A 34 2.99 3.38 -10.27
C ALA A 34 1.94 3.90 -11.27
N PHE A 35 1.91 3.34 -12.49
CA PHE A 35 0.91 3.66 -13.51
C PHE A 35 -0.52 3.34 -13.03
N LEU A 36 -0.73 2.13 -12.51
CA LEU A 36 -2.02 1.70 -11.97
C LEU A 36 -2.48 2.59 -10.81
N ALA A 37 -1.58 2.91 -9.87
CA ALA A 37 -1.88 3.79 -8.74
C ALA A 37 -2.34 5.18 -9.19
N GLY A 38 -1.69 5.76 -10.22
CA GLY A 38 -2.07 7.06 -10.77
C GLY A 38 -3.49 7.07 -11.33
N HIS A 39 -3.85 6.05 -12.11
CA HIS A 39 -5.20 5.90 -12.65
C HIS A 39 -6.25 5.67 -11.56
N ALA A 40 -5.95 4.78 -10.61
CA ALA A 40 -6.84 4.49 -9.48
C ALA A 40 -7.10 5.74 -8.62
N HIS A 41 -6.05 6.49 -8.27
CA HIS A 41 -6.16 7.73 -7.51
C HIS A 41 -6.93 8.82 -8.28
N ALA A 42 -6.68 8.98 -9.58
CA ALA A 42 -7.42 9.92 -10.40
C ALA A 42 -8.90 9.54 -10.52
N GLY A 43 -9.22 8.24 -10.60
CA GLY A 43 -10.60 7.74 -10.56
C GLY A 43 -11.29 8.04 -9.23
N TYR A 44 -10.64 7.74 -8.10
CA TYR A 44 -11.13 8.06 -6.75
C TYR A 44 -11.42 9.55 -6.59
N ARG A 45 -10.51 10.42 -7.02
CA ARG A 45 -10.69 11.88 -6.97
C ARG A 45 -11.88 12.36 -7.79
N ARG A 46 -12.11 11.79 -8.98
CA ARG A 46 -13.27 12.12 -9.82
C ARG A 46 -14.59 11.66 -9.21
N ALA A 47 -14.58 10.57 -8.46
CA ALA A 47 -15.74 10.02 -7.77
C ALA A 47 -16.08 10.73 -6.45
N GLY A 48 -15.48 11.90 -6.16
CA GLY A 48 -15.74 12.65 -4.93
C GLY A 48 -14.95 12.15 -3.71
N GLY A 49 -13.87 11.39 -3.93
CA GLY A 49 -13.00 10.92 -2.87
C GLY A 49 -12.49 12.02 -1.94
N THR A 50 -12.44 11.73 -0.64
CA THR A 50 -11.98 12.64 0.41
C THR A 50 -10.46 12.84 0.34
N ARG A 51 -9.93 13.81 1.09
CA ARG A 51 -8.48 14.02 1.20
C ARG A 51 -7.75 12.90 1.96
N GLU A 52 -8.48 11.97 2.55
CA GLU A 52 -7.93 10.95 3.44
C GLU A 52 -7.24 9.81 2.69
N ALA A 53 -7.71 9.45 1.49
CA ALA A 53 -7.00 8.48 0.66
C ALA A 53 -5.95 9.21 -0.19
N ILE A 54 -4.70 9.09 0.26
CA ILE A 54 -3.55 9.74 -0.36
C ILE A 54 -2.97 8.84 -1.47
N LEU A 55 -2.32 9.44 -2.48
CA LEU A 55 -1.63 8.69 -3.55
C LEU A 55 -0.73 7.54 -3.03
N PRO A 56 -0.01 7.71 -1.90
CA PRO A 56 0.74 6.62 -1.30
C PRO A 56 -0.10 5.35 -0.97
N ASP A 57 -1.36 5.45 -0.55
CA ASP A 57 -2.23 4.27 -0.32
C ASP A 57 -2.48 3.49 -1.61
N PHE A 58 -2.73 4.23 -2.70
CA PHE A 58 -2.91 3.65 -4.02
C PHE A 58 -1.62 2.98 -4.53
N LEU A 59 -0.45 3.52 -4.18
CA LEU A 59 0.84 2.90 -4.51
C LEU A 59 1.02 1.55 -3.81
N ILE A 60 0.67 1.45 -2.53
CA ILE A 60 0.77 0.17 -1.81
C ILE A 60 -0.20 -0.85 -2.41
N GLY A 61 -1.47 -0.48 -2.58
CA GLY A 61 -2.46 -1.39 -3.14
C GLY A 61 -2.12 -1.83 -4.58
N ALA A 62 -1.67 -0.91 -5.42
CA ALA A 62 -1.28 -1.21 -6.80
C ALA A 62 -0.03 -2.09 -6.87
N HIS A 63 0.94 -1.88 -5.97
CA HIS A 63 2.09 -2.77 -5.85
C HIS A 63 1.63 -4.19 -5.56
N ALA A 64 0.79 -4.38 -4.53
CA ALA A 64 0.29 -5.70 -4.17
C ALA A 64 -0.46 -6.39 -5.32
N ALA A 65 -1.32 -5.66 -6.03
CA ALA A 65 -2.05 -6.17 -7.19
C ALA A 65 -1.10 -6.61 -8.33
N VAL A 66 -0.13 -5.78 -8.69
CA VAL A 66 0.82 -6.07 -9.78
C VAL A 66 1.77 -7.21 -9.43
N THR A 67 2.18 -7.33 -8.16
CA THR A 67 3.09 -8.40 -7.71
C THR A 67 2.36 -9.66 -7.25
N ALA A 68 1.03 -9.75 -7.44
CA ALA A 68 0.20 -10.86 -6.96
C ALA A 68 0.40 -11.20 -5.47
N ARG A 69 0.59 -10.16 -4.64
CA ARG A 69 0.74 -10.31 -3.18
C ARG A 69 -0.56 -9.94 -2.47
N PRO A 70 -0.94 -10.66 -1.40
CA PRO A 70 -2.05 -10.25 -0.56
C PRO A 70 -1.80 -8.88 0.07
N PHE A 71 -2.82 -8.01 0.06
CA PHE A 71 -2.77 -6.70 0.67
C PHE A 71 -3.62 -6.66 1.95
N LEU A 72 -2.96 -6.44 3.08
CA LEU A 72 -3.65 -6.24 4.35
C LEU A 72 -4.23 -4.82 4.41
N THR A 73 -5.55 -4.70 4.53
CA THR A 73 -6.25 -3.42 4.59
C THR A 73 -7.39 -3.46 5.61
N ARG A 74 -7.67 -2.33 6.26
CA ARG A 74 -8.85 -2.16 7.12
C ARG A 74 -10.09 -1.69 6.35
N ASP A 75 -9.92 -1.28 5.09
CA ASP A 75 -11.01 -0.89 4.21
C ASP A 75 -10.92 -1.66 2.88
N PRO A 76 -11.36 -2.93 2.88
CA PRO A 76 -11.30 -3.77 1.68
C PRO A 76 -12.23 -3.27 0.57
N ARG A 77 -13.35 -2.62 0.92
CA ARG A 77 -14.34 -2.14 -0.07
C ARG A 77 -13.72 -1.05 -0.94
N ARG A 78 -13.10 -0.05 -0.32
CA ARG A 78 -12.44 1.06 -1.05
C ARG A 78 -11.33 0.55 -1.95
N VAL A 79 -10.50 -0.37 -1.46
CA VAL A 79 -9.41 -0.94 -2.26
C VAL A 79 -9.97 -1.72 -3.45
N ALA A 80 -10.96 -2.59 -3.24
CA ALA A 80 -11.57 -3.38 -4.31
C ALA A 80 -12.22 -2.50 -5.41
N THR A 81 -12.79 -1.35 -5.05
CA THR A 81 -13.38 -0.41 -6.02
C THR A 81 -12.35 0.20 -6.97
N HIS A 82 -11.15 0.52 -6.49
CA HIS A 82 -10.15 1.25 -7.28
C HIS A 82 -9.02 0.38 -7.81
N LEU A 83 -8.86 -0.83 -7.26
CA LEU A 83 -7.83 -1.79 -7.62
C LEU A 83 -8.47 -3.19 -7.76
N PRO A 84 -9.35 -3.39 -8.75
CA PRO A 84 -10.01 -4.67 -8.96
C PRO A 84 -8.98 -5.77 -9.22
N GLY A 85 -9.17 -6.93 -8.58
CA GLY A 85 -8.27 -8.08 -8.70
C GLY A 85 -7.15 -8.16 -7.65
N ALA A 86 -7.02 -7.17 -6.77
CA ALA A 86 -6.14 -7.28 -5.61
C ALA A 86 -6.63 -8.37 -4.65
N ALA A 87 -5.75 -9.28 -4.22
CA ALA A 87 -6.04 -10.21 -3.14
C ALA A 87 -6.04 -9.45 -1.81
N LEU A 88 -7.17 -9.36 -1.12
CA LEU A 88 -7.30 -8.55 0.10
C LEU A 88 -7.37 -9.43 1.34
N ILE A 89 -6.61 -9.07 2.36
CA ILE A 89 -6.72 -9.61 3.71
C ILE A 89 -7.28 -8.49 4.57
N THR A 90 -8.37 -8.77 5.27
CA THR A 90 -8.91 -7.84 6.27
C THR A 90 -8.66 -8.46 7.64
N PRO A 91 -7.96 -7.78 8.55
CA PRO A 91 -7.83 -8.30 9.90
C PRO A 91 -9.22 -8.28 10.54
N GLU A 92 -9.66 -9.43 11.06
CA GLU A 92 -10.84 -9.48 11.92
C GLU A 92 -10.53 -8.66 13.17
N GLY A 93 -11.45 -7.76 13.55
CA GLY A 93 -11.34 -7.04 14.83
C GLY A 93 -11.38 -8.03 15.99
N PRO A 94 -10.88 -7.67 17.19
CA PRO A 94 -10.99 -8.55 18.34
C PRO A 94 -12.48 -8.81 18.64
N SER A 95 -12.86 -10.09 18.65
CA SER A 95 -14.15 -10.59 19.15
C SER A 95 -14.29 -10.38 20.66
#